data_AF-W0I2X6-F1
#
_entry.id   AF-W0I2X6-F1
#
_cell.length_a   1.000
_cell.length_b   1.000
_cell.length_c   1.000
_cell.angle_alpha   90.00
_cell.angle_beta   90.00
_cell.angle_gamma   90.00
#
_symmetry.space_group_name_H-M   'P 1'
#
loop_
_entity.id
_entity.type
_entity.pdbx_description
1 polymer ?
#
loop_
_entity_poly.entity_id
_entity_poly.type
_entity_poly.pdbx_seq_one_letter_code
_entity_poly.pdbx_strand_id
1 'polypeptide(L)'
;MKSWTKKFLGVFLLLSIQPLLGYYDYIKSETFIKEPIWSLDKFTTGGFIRGKFYDDKLVVAETNLSIFSNEGSIIMIFSERGELLKRFKTKFKVYSFAVADNTLFVSESKILNIKGSTIHTQNFISAYSLDGKLLWRQNISAFALTYSNGRIFGIDKEKIFVLDTNGNLLWKKTIKGNPYRILSCENLVIVSTENMRRYEVLAFSSSGDFLWKLENDVSALDTNCHRLLIRGSNWYGLFDMSGNELWMREISSRNQVIFKRDSIAFYNFHAHLSRAGNVYLSEVNSFTILNNDGKVIAHYNKTMGDFQISPDEKFIFDGYQVFVNPLYDKDHDKIPDDEDILPINNELLHQLFAAFGISFIFASLYEWQKKRKSRRAHEKYLRLKSELERHLL
;
A
#
# COMPACT_ATOMS: atom_id res chain seq x y z
N MET A 1 32.99 38.36 -9.59
CA MET A 1 32.45 38.06 -8.24
C MET A 1 33.29 38.78 -7.18
N LYS A 2 32.67 39.57 -6.30
CA LYS A 2 33.38 40.26 -5.20
C LYS A 2 33.96 39.25 -4.20
N SER A 3 35.04 39.60 -3.50
CA SER A 3 35.71 38.69 -2.54
C SER A 3 34.75 38.18 -1.45
N TRP A 4 33.84 39.05 -0.98
CA TRP A 4 32.78 38.71 -0.03
C TRP A 4 31.84 37.59 -0.53
N THR A 5 31.34 37.70 -1.76
CA THR A 5 30.45 36.67 -2.36
C THR A 5 31.09 35.29 -2.43
N LYS A 6 32.40 35.18 -2.74
CA LYS A 6 33.08 33.88 -2.78
C LYS A 6 33.17 33.23 -1.41
N LYS A 7 33.38 34.02 -0.36
CA LYS A 7 33.53 33.53 1.02
C LYS A 7 32.19 33.16 1.63
N PHE A 8 31.18 33.98 1.42
CA PHE A 8 29.81 33.66 1.80
C PHE A 8 29.37 32.32 1.19
N LEU A 9 29.57 32.14 -0.12
CA LEU A 9 29.19 30.91 -0.81
C LEU A 9 29.95 29.69 -0.28
N GLY A 10 31.26 29.83 0.00
CA GLY A 10 32.07 28.74 0.54
C GLY A 10 31.63 28.30 1.93
N VAL A 11 31.31 29.24 2.83
CA VAL A 11 30.83 28.92 4.19
C VAL A 11 29.41 28.36 4.14
N PHE A 12 28.54 28.93 3.31
CA PHE A 12 27.17 28.45 3.14
C PHE A 12 27.14 27.02 2.62
N LEU A 13 27.90 26.72 1.57
CA LEU A 13 28.00 25.35 1.03
C LEU A 13 28.49 24.38 2.10
N LEU A 14 29.55 24.73 2.84
CA LEU A 14 30.11 23.86 3.87
C LEU A 14 29.12 23.60 5.02
N LEU A 15 28.39 24.63 5.45
CA LEU A 15 27.38 24.52 6.51
C LEU A 15 26.07 23.87 6.02
N SER A 16 25.76 23.92 4.73
CA SER A 16 24.59 23.23 4.15
C SER A 16 24.84 21.75 3.89
N ILE A 17 26.09 21.34 3.64
CA ILE A 17 26.43 19.95 3.34
C ILE A 17 26.19 19.05 4.55
N GLN A 18 26.53 19.49 5.77
CA GLN A 18 26.35 18.68 6.98
C GLN A 18 24.88 18.31 7.26
N PRO A 19 23.90 19.25 7.26
CA PRO A 19 22.49 18.92 7.40
C PRO A 19 21.94 18.19 6.18
N LEU A 20 22.45 18.43 4.96
CA LEU A 20 22.09 17.62 3.79
C LEU A 20 22.57 16.17 3.92
N LEU A 21 23.76 15.93 4.49
CA LEU A 21 24.27 14.59 4.78
C LEU A 21 23.49 13.93 5.93
N GLY A 22 23.18 14.68 6.99
CA GLY A 22 22.32 14.19 8.08
C GLY A 22 20.90 13.89 7.62
N TYR A 23 20.33 14.72 6.74
CA TYR A 23 19.02 14.49 6.12
C TYR A 23 19.05 13.33 5.13
N TYR A 24 20.13 13.19 4.36
CA TYR A 24 20.35 12.04 3.48
C TYR A 24 20.49 10.75 4.27
N ASP A 25 21.25 10.76 5.36
CA ASP A 25 21.39 9.61 6.25
C ASP A 25 20.09 9.34 7.01
N TYR A 26 19.33 10.35 7.42
CA TYR A 26 17.99 10.23 8.03
C TYR A 26 16.98 9.56 7.08
N ILE A 27 16.89 10.05 5.84
CA ILE A 27 16.09 9.43 4.77
C ILE A 27 16.52 7.98 4.52
N LYS A 28 17.82 7.70 4.65
CA LYS A 28 18.41 6.38 4.39
C LYS A 28 18.32 5.44 5.60
N SER A 29 18.29 5.95 6.83
CA SER A 29 18.44 5.14 8.04
C SER A 29 17.12 4.64 8.58
N GLU A 30 16.01 5.38 8.48
CA GLU A 30 14.75 4.90 9.08
C GLU A 30 13.47 5.41 8.40
N THR A 31 13.13 4.84 7.25
CA THR A 31 11.76 4.90 6.75
C THR A 31 10.87 3.97 7.60
N PHE A 32 10.30 4.54 8.66
CA PHE A 32 9.56 3.85 9.69
C PHE A 32 8.12 3.53 9.25
N ILE A 33 7.83 2.25 9.07
CA ILE A 33 6.48 1.71 9.31
C ILE A 33 6.52 0.99 10.67
N LYS A 34 7.03 1.62 11.74
CA LYS A 34 7.20 0.91 13.03
C LYS A 34 5.98 1.03 13.94
N GLU A 35 5.29 2.17 13.94
CA GLU A 35 4.19 2.39 14.87
C GLU A 35 2.86 2.50 14.15
N PRO A 36 1.92 1.58 14.38
CA PRO A 36 0.59 1.71 13.82
C PRO A 36 -0.17 2.87 14.49
N ILE A 37 -1.11 3.47 13.75
CA ILE A 37 -2.10 4.41 14.30
C ILE A 37 -2.89 3.70 15.39
N TRP A 38 -3.32 2.48 15.07
CA TRP A 38 -3.98 1.59 15.98
C TRP A 38 -3.78 0.14 15.55
N SER A 39 -3.87 -0.77 16.51
CA SER A 39 -3.77 -2.20 16.29
C SER A 39 -5.02 -2.89 16.81
N LEU A 40 -5.46 -3.91 16.10
CA LEU A 40 -6.40 -4.87 16.62
C LEU A 40 -5.71 -5.63 17.76
N ASP A 41 -6.30 -5.58 18.96
CA ASP A 41 -5.86 -6.43 20.06
C ASP A 41 -5.83 -7.87 19.57
N LYS A 42 -4.72 -8.59 19.86
CA LYS A 42 -4.53 -9.98 19.43
C LYS A 42 -5.79 -10.77 19.77
N PHE A 43 -6.53 -11.15 18.72
CA PHE A 43 -7.87 -11.64 18.90
C PHE A 43 -7.94 -12.97 19.65
N THR A 44 -9.06 -13.16 20.34
CA THR A 44 -9.32 -14.29 21.21
C THR A 44 -9.36 -15.65 20.50
N THR A 45 -9.58 -15.69 19.17
CA THR A 45 -9.83 -16.97 18.47
C THR A 45 -8.61 -17.57 17.78
N GLY A 46 -7.49 -16.85 17.68
CA GLY A 46 -6.34 -17.28 16.88
C GLY A 46 -6.68 -17.47 15.39
N GLY A 47 -7.71 -16.76 14.91
CA GLY A 47 -8.28 -16.92 13.58
C GLY A 47 -7.49 -16.25 12.46
N PHE A 48 -7.92 -16.51 11.23
CA PHE A 48 -7.49 -15.77 10.04
C PHE A 48 -8.24 -14.44 9.97
N ILE A 49 -7.52 -13.34 9.73
CA ILE A 49 -8.12 -12.01 9.62
C ILE A 49 -8.04 -11.56 8.17
N ARG A 50 -9.12 -11.01 7.66
CA ARG A 50 -9.19 -10.32 6.37
C ARG A 50 -9.81 -8.95 6.59
N GLY A 51 -9.18 -7.92 6.03
CA GLY A 51 -9.74 -6.57 6.02
C GLY A 51 -10.08 -6.15 4.60
N LYS A 52 -11.03 -5.23 4.48
CA LYS A 52 -11.25 -4.47 3.25
C LYS A 52 -11.74 -3.08 3.62
N PHE A 53 -11.14 -2.07 3.02
CA PHE A 53 -11.65 -0.71 3.14
C PHE A 53 -12.93 -0.56 2.29
N TYR A 54 -13.89 0.17 2.85
CA TYR A 54 -15.15 0.53 2.21
C TYR A 54 -15.50 1.95 2.65
N ASP A 55 -15.45 2.90 1.71
CA ASP A 55 -15.51 4.33 1.99
C ASP A 55 -14.50 4.71 3.09
N ASP A 56 -14.99 5.29 4.19
CA ASP A 56 -14.26 5.74 5.37
C ASP A 56 -14.17 4.68 6.49
N LYS A 57 -14.41 3.41 6.15
CA LYS A 57 -14.49 2.31 7.11
C LYS A 57 -13.57 1.17 6.72
N LEU A 58 -13.08 0.48 7.75
CA LEU A 58 -12.40 -0.80 7.60
C LEU A 58 -13.32 -1.92 8.08
N VAL A 59 -13.71 -2.82 7.16
CA VAL A 59 -14.47 -4.02 7.51
C VAL A 59 -13.51 -5.18 7.67
N VAL A 60 -13.52 -5.79 8.85
CA VAL A 60 -12.63 -6.88 9.24
C VAL A 60 -13.44 -8.13 9.52
N ALA A 61 -13.09 -9.25 8.89
CA ALA A 61 -13.63 -10.56 9.18
C ALA A 61 -12.56 -11.42 9.88
N GLU A 62 -12.86 -11.86 11.10
CA GLU A 62 -12.05 -12.80 11.87
C GLU A 62 -12.70 -14.20 11.81
N THR A 63 -11.99 -15.15 11.20
CA THR A 63 -12.47 -16.53 11.02
C THR A 63 -11.64 -17.50 11.83
N ASN A 64 -12.27 -18.24 12.75
CA ASN A 64 -11.61 -19.30 13.51
C ASN A 64 -11.05 -20.40 12.58
N LEU A 65 -9.75 -20.68 12.69
CA LEU A 65 -9.02 -21.65 11.85
C LEU A 65 -9.34 -23.11 12.15
N SER A 66 -10.01 -23.42 13.27
CA SER A 66 -10.31 -24.80 13.65
C SER A 66 -11.22 -25.46 12.62
N ILE A 67 -10.68 -26.33 11.76
CA ILE A 67 -11.43 -27.04 10.70
C ILE A 67 -12.60 -27.90 11.19
N PHE A 68 -12.75 -28.06 12.52
CA PHE A 68 -13.79 -28.87 13.17
C PHE A 68 -14.93 -28.03 13.75
N SER A 69 -14.87 -26.70 13.63
CA SER A 69 -15.91 -25.80 14.16
C SER A 69 -16.81 -25.27 13.06
N ASN A 70 -18.11 -25.19 13.36
CA ASN A 70 -19.13 -24.49 12.57
C ASN A 70 -19.38 -23.06 13.07
N GLU A 71 -18.58 -22.59 14.03
CA GLU A 71 -18.72 -21.24 14.54
C GLU A 71 -18.52 -20.22 13.42
N GLY A 72 -19.49 -19.31 13.30
CA GLY A 72 -19.37 -18.21 12.37
C GLY A 72 -18.23 -17.25 12.69
N SER A 73 -17.84 -16.50 11.68
CA SER A 73 -16.81 -15.46 11.78
C SER A 73 -17.34 -14.23 12.51
N ILE A 74 -16.44 -13.52 13.16
CA ILE A 74 -16.74 -12.22 13.76
C ILE A 74 -16.48 -11.17 12.70
N ILE A 75 -17.49 -10.36 12.40
CA ILE A 75 -17.35 -9.17 11.56
C ILE A 75 -17.24 -7.96 12.47
N MET A 76 -16.25 -7.13 12.21
CA MET A 76 -16.01 -5.87 12.88
C MET A 76 -15.92 -4.76 11.85
N ILE A 77 -16.50 -3.61 12.18
CA ILE A 77 -16.45 -2.41 11.34
C ILE A 77 -15.81 -1.33 12.18
N PHE A 78 -14.70 -0.78 11.68
CA PHE A 78 -13.96 0.29 12.31
C PHE A 78 -14.08 1.57 11.51
N SER A 79 -14.06 2.71 12.20
CA SER A 79 -13.73 3.98 11.55
C SER A 79 -12.25 3.97 11.14
N GLU A 80 -11.84 4.90 10.27
CA GLU A 80 -10.42 5.13 9.95
C GLU A 80 -9.55 5.34 11.20
N ARG A 81 -10.11 5.97 12.25
CA ARG A 81 -9.44 6.23 13.53
C ARG A 81 -9.36 5.00 14.45
N GLY A 82 -9.91 3.87 14.03
CA GLY A 82 -9.86 2.60 14.78
C GLY A 82 -10.97 2.44 15.83
N GLU A 83 -11.97 3.31 15.81
CA GLU A 83 -13.13 3.15 16.70
C GLU A 83 -14.00 1.99 16.20
N LEU A 84 -14.31 1.03 17.08
CA LEU A 84 -15.21 -0.07 16.75
C LEU A 84 -16.65 0.45 16.62
N LEU A 85 -17.12 0.61 15.39
CA LEU A 85 -18.47 1.07 15.07
C LEU A 85 -19.49 -0.06 15.21
N LYS A 86 -19.12 -1.28 14.79
CA LYS A 86 -20.01 -2.44 14.84
C LYS A 86 -19.25 -3.73 15.02
N ARG A 87 -19.90 -4.67 15.73
CA ARG A 87 -19.45 -6.06 15.84
C ARG A 87 -20.65 -7.00 15.76
N PHE A 88 -20.58 -8.02 14.91
CA PHE A 88 -21.58 -9.08 14.86
C PHE A 88 -20.94 -10.43 14.45
N LYS A 89 -21.64 -11.54 14.70
CA LYS A 89 -21.19 -12.88 14.33
C LYS A 89 -22.02 -13.38 13.15
N THR A 90 -21.37 -13.86 12.10
CA THR A 90 -22.07 -14.54 11.00
C THR A 90 -22.60 -15.90 11.49
N LYS A 91 -23.47 -16.53 10.69
CA LYS A 91 -23.98 -17.86 11.05
C LYS A 91 -22.93 -18.96 10.87
N PHE A 92 -22.06 -18.80 9.88
CA PHE A 92 -21.09 -19.80 9.42
C PHE A 92 -19.77 -19.13 9.06
N LYS A 93 -18.71 -19.93 8.89
CA LYS A 93 -17.37 -19.41 8.64
C LYS A 93 -17.29 -18.68 7.32
N VAL A 94 -16.73 -17.48 7.34
CA VAL A 94 -16.49 -16.65 6.17
C VAL A 94 -15.15 -17.01 5.54
N TYR A 95 -15.17 -17.37 4.26
CA TYR A 95 -13.96 -17.61 3.47
C TYR A 95 -13.52 -16.38 2.69
N SER A 96 -14.47 -15.63 2.15
CA SER A 96 -14.23 -14.44 1.34
C SER A 96 -15.41 -13.51 1.50
N PHE A 97 -15.16 -12.21 1.35
CA PHE A 97 -16.22 -11.22 1.40
C PHE A 97 -15.95 -10.06 0.44
N ALA A 98 -17.03 -9.39 0.08
CA ALA A 98 -17.04 -8.11 -0.60
C ALA A 98 -17.99 -7.17 0.15
N VAL A 99 -17.72 -5.87 0.09
CA VAL A 99 -18.55 -4.85 0.72
C VAL A 99 -18.89 -3.81 -0.34
N ALA A 100 -20.16 -3.48 -0.46
CA ALA A 100 -20.64 -2.37 -1.28
C ALA A 100 -22.07 -2.00 -0.90
N ASP A 101 -22.47 -0.76 -1.17
CA ASP A 101 -23.84 -0.26 -0.96
C ASP A 101 -24.40 -0.62 0.43
N ASN A 102 -23.59 -0.37 1.48
CA ASN A 102 -23.87 -0.73 2.88
C ASN A 102 -24.27 -2.21 3.11
N THR A 103 -23.82 -3.09 2.22
CA THR A 103 -24.08 -4.52 2.25
C THR A 103 -22.77 -5.29 2.25
N LEU A 104 -22.66 -6.22 3.19
CA LEU A 104 -21.59 -7.20 3.27
C LEU A 104 -22.05 -8.50 2.58
N PHE A 105 -21.40 -8.85 1.48
CA PHE A 105 -21.58 -10.13 0.81
C PHE A 105 -20.48 -11.08 1.28
N VAL A 106 -20.86 -12.23 1.84
CA VAL A 106 -19.90 -13.23 2.33
C VAL A 106 -20.11 -14.56 1.65
N SER A 107 -19.00 -15.25 1.36
CA SER A 107 -19.00 -16.69 1.13
C SER A 107 -18.82 -17.41 2.45
N GLU A 108 -19.74 -18.31 2.77
CA GLU A 108 -19.84 -19.01 4.02
C GLU A 108 -19.78 -20.54 3.84
N SER A 109 -19.33 -21.27 4.87
CA SER A 109 -19.38 -22.74 4.87
C SER A 109 -19.78 -23.34 6.20
N LYS A 110 -20.61 -24.38 6.08
CA LYS A 110 -21.09 -25.22 7.15
C LYS A 110 -20.58 -26.64 6.96
N ILE A 111 -19.87 -27.17 7.94
CA ILE A 111 -19.55 -28.59 8.06
C ILE A 111 -20.85 -29.35 8.36
N LEU A 112 -21.19 -30.29 7.48
CA LEU A 112 -22.33 -31.18 7.64
C LEU A 112 -21.97 -32.40 8.48
N ASN A 113 -20.86 -33.06 8.13
CA ASN A 113 -20.32 -34.19 8.88
C ASN A 113 -18.84 -34.42 8.53
N ILE A 114 -18.19 -35.26 9.33
CA ILE A 114 -16.81 -35.69 9.14
C ILE A 114 -16.82 -37.22 9.08
N LYS A 115 -16.29 -37.78 8.00
CA LYS A 115 -16.19 -39.24 7.81
C LYS A 115 -14.73 -39.60 7.52
N GLY A 116 -14.02 -40.07 8.54
CA GLY A 116 -12.59 -40.33 8.45
C GLY A 116 -11.80 -39.05 8.14
N SER A 117 -11.06 -39.05 7.03
CA SER A 117 -10.28 -37.90 6.55
C SER A 117 -11.05 -36.94 5.63
N THR A 118 -12.34 -37.22 5.37
CA THR A 118 -13.18 -36.40 4.49
C THR A 118 -14.12 -35.51 5.31
N ILE A 119 -14.10 -34.21 5.02
CA ILE A 119 -15.01 -33.22 5.59
C ILE A 119 -16.07 -32.90 4.54
N HIS A 120 -17.33 -33.14 4.86
CA HIS A 120 -18.44 -32.77 3.99
C HIS A 120 -18.94 -31.39 4.41
N THR A 121 -18.90 -30.42 3.49
CA THR A 121 -19.36 -29.06 3.73
C THR A 121 -20.54 -28.69 2.82
N GLN A 122 -21.30 -27.71 3.26
CA GLN A 122 -22.28 -26.98 2.47
C GLN A 122 -21.88 -25.51 2.44
N ASN A 123 -21.77 -24.95 1.25
CA ASN A 123 -21.33 -23.58 1.04
C ASN A 123 -22.52 -22.69 0.69
N PHE A 124 -22.44 -21.44 1.12
CA PHE A 124 -23.49 -20.44 0.92
C PHE A 124 -22.88 -19.12 0.49
N ILE A 125 -23.68 -18.29 -0.15
CA ILE A 125 -23.43 -16.85 -0.24
C ILE A 125 -24.53 -16.18 0.56
N SER A 126 -24.16 -15.30 1.48
CA SER A 126 -25.09 -14.53 2.30
C SER A 126 -24.83 -13.04 2.14
N ALA A 127 -25.89 -12.24 2.17
CA ALA A 127 -25.79 -10.80 2.30
C ALA A 127 -26.24 -10.37 3.69
N TYR A 128 -25.46 -9.49 4.32
CA TYR A 128 -25.77 -8.86 5.59
C TYR A 128 -25.78 -7.35 5.40
N SER A 129 -26.69 -6.63 6.05
CA SER A 129 -26.49 -5.20 6.26
C SER A 129 -25.23 -4.98 7.09
N LEU A 130 -24.58 -3.82 6.99
CA LEU A 130 -23.49 -3.47 7.91
C LEU A 130 -23.90 -3.45 9.40
N ASP A 131 -25.20 -3.41 9.70
CA ASP A 131 -25.74 -3.61 11.06
C ASP A 131 -25.81 -5.08 11.54
N GLY A 132 -25.40 -6.03 10.70
CA GLY A 132 -25.40 -7.46 11.02
C GLY A 132 -26.71 -8.21 10.77
N LYS A 133 -27.74 -7.56 10.22
CA LYS A 133 -28.98 -8.22 9.81
C LYS A 133 -28.75 -9.03 8.54
N LEU A 134 -29.09 -10.32 8.55
CA LEU A 134 -29.13 -11.15 7.35
C LEU A 134 -30.23 -10.66 6.41
N LEU A 135 -29.86 -10.29 5.19
CA LEU A 135 -30.77 -9.84 4.13
C LEU A 135 -31.28 -11.02 3.30
N TRP A 136 -30.36 -11.85 2.82
CA TRP A 136 -30.67 -13.06 2.06
C TRP A 136 -29.54 -14.08 2.16
N ARG A 137 -29.83 -15.32 1.75
CA ARG A 137 -28.86 -16.41 1.65
C ARG A 137 -29.20 -17.32 0.48
N GLN A 138 -28.17 -17.69 -0.28
CA GLN A 138 -28.25 -18.62 -1.39
C GLN A 138 -27.35 -19.83 -1.15
N ASN A 139 -27.84 -21.03 -1.52
CA ASN A 139 -27.07 -22.27 -1.48
C ASN A 139 -26.18 -22.39 -2.73
N ILE A 140 -25.22 -21.47 -2.84
CA ILE A 140 -24.25 -21.38 -3.93
C ILE A 140 -22.86 -21.46 -3.30
N SER A 141 -22.03 -22.35 -3.83
CA SER A 141 -20.63 -22.47 -3.42
C SER A 141 -19.81 -21.34 -4.04
N ALA A 142 -18.93 -20.75 -3.24
CA ALA A 142 -17.97 -19.75 -3.70
C ALA A 142 -16.69 -19.82 -2.87
N PHE A 143 -15.52 -19.77 -3.50
CA PHE A 143 -14.24 -19.65 -2.80
C PHE A 143 -13.79 -18.20 -2.68
N ALA A 144 -14.11 -17.37 -3.68
CA ALA A 144 -13.85 -15.93 -3.65
C ALA A 144 -15.03 -15.17 -4.24
N LEU A 145 -15.24 -13.97 -3.69
CA LEU A 145 -16.24 -13.01 -4.14
C LEU A 145 -15.58 -11.67 -4.45
N THR A 146 -16.15 -10.95 -5.41
CA THR A 146 -15.89 -9.53 -5.64
C THR A 146 -17.19 -8.84 -6.04
N TYR A 147 -17.21 -7.51 -5.95
CA TYR A 147 -18.36 -6.69 -6.28
C TYR A 147 -17.96 -5.58 -7.25
N SER A 148 -18.76 -5.36 -8.28
CA SER A 148 -18.63 -4.20 -9.17
C SER A 148 -19.96 -3.93 -9.87
N ASN A 149 -20.31 -2.66 -10.08
CA ASN A 149 -21.45 -2.24 -10.89
C ASN A 149 -22.78 -2.96 -10.58
N GLY A 150 -23.18 -3.04 -9.31
CA GLY A 150 -24.47 -3.67 -8.96
C GLY A 150 -24.47 -5.19 -9.02
N ARG A 151 -23.30 -5.83 -9.19
CA ARG A 151 -23.18 -7.27 -9.41
C ARG A 151 -22.14 -7.90 -8.48
N ILE A 152 -22.46 -9.10 -8.04
CA ILE A 152 -21.59 -9.93 -7.21
C ILE A 152 -21.01 -11.00 -8.13
N PHE A 153 -19.70 -11.01 -8.29
CA PHE A 153 -18.99 -12.02 -9.07
C PHE A 153 -18.36 -13.01 -8.12
N GLY A 154 -18.47 -14.30 -8.44
CA GLY A 154 -17.87 -15.33 -7.62
C GLY A 154 -17.27 -16.45 -8.43
N ILE A 155 -16.33 -17.13 -7.80
CA ILE A 155 -15.68 -18.33 -8.34
C ILE A 155 -15.92 -19.52 -7.42
N ASP A 156 -16.15 -20.67 -8.04
CA ASP A 156 -16.25 -21.98 -7.41
C ASP A 156 -15.42 -22.98 -8.24
N LYS A 157 -15.34 -24.24 -7.82
CA LYS A 157 -14.60 -25.27 -8.57
C LYS A 157 -15.01 -25.29 -10.05
N GLU A 158 -14.07 -24.91 -10.92
CA GLU A 158 -14.22 -24.82 -12.38
C GLU A 158 -15.34 -23.89 -12.87
N LYS A 159 -15.85 -23.00 -12.02
CA LYS A 159 -17.04 -22.19 -12.30
C LYS A 159 -16.83 -20.73 -11.95
N ILE A 160 -17.36 -19.88 -12.82
CA ILE A 160 -17.57 -18.45 -12.57
C ILE A 160 -19.07 -18.19 -12.61
N PHE A 161 -19.56 -17.30 -11.75
CA PHE A 161 -20.97 -16.94 -11.73
C PHE A 161 -21.15 -15.48 -11.32
N VAL A 162 -22.33 -14.96 -11.63
CA VAL A 162 -22.73 -13.59 -11.28
C VAL A 162 -24.10 -13.59 -10.66
N LEU A 163 -24.22 -12.88 -9.54
CA LEU A 163 -25.48 -12.59 -8.89
C LEU A 163 -25.80 -11.10 -9.00
N ASP A 164 -27.08 -10.76 -8.94
CA ASP A 164 -27.50 -9.41 -8.58
C ASP A 164 -27.36 -9.18 -7.05
N THR A 165 -27.63 -7.95 -6.60
CA THR A 165 -27.60 -7.57 -5.18
C THR A 165 -28.68 -8.23 -4.32
N ASN A 166 -29.71 -8.84 -4.94
CA ASN A 166 -30.74 -9.62 -4.26
C ASN A 166 -30.39 -11.12 -4.16
N GLY A 167 -29.23 -11.51 -4.72
CA GLY A 167 -28.74 -12.88 -4.72
C GLY A 167 -29.31 -13.74 -5.85
N ASN A 168 -29.99 -13.17 -6.84
CA ASN A 168 -30.47 -13.93 -8.00
C ASN A 168 -29.30 -14.23 -8.94
N LEU A 169 -29.20 -15.49 -9.39
CA LEU A 169 -28.18 -15.91 -10.36
C LEU A 169 -28.49 -15.32 -11.74
N LEU A 170 -27.64 -14.41 -12.21
CA LEU A 170 -27.75 -13.81 -13.54
C LEU A 170 -27.16 -14.73 -14.61
N TRP A 171 -25.97 -15.27 -14.37
CA TRP A 171 -25.35 -16.26 -15.25
C TRP A 171 -24.30 -17.09 -14.53
N LYS A 172 -23.95 -18.23 -15.14
CA LYS A 172 -22.92 -19.16 -14.68
C LYS A 172 -22.20 -19.78 -15.86
N LYS A 173 -20.87 -19.85 -15.80
CA LYS A 173 -20.04 -20.50 -16.83
C LYS A 173 -19.07 -21.48 -16.20
N THR A 174 -18.86 -22.59 -16.91
CA THR A 174 -17.78 -23.53 -16.61
C THR A 174 -16.53 -23.06 -17.34
N ILE A 175 -15.41 -23.04 -16.65
CA ILE A 175 -14.09 -22.68 -17.17
C ILE A 175 -13.13 -23.85 -16.98
N LYS A 176 -12.06 -23.89 -17.76
CA LYS A 176 -10.98 -24.88 -17.57
C LYS A 176 -10.10 -24.45 -16.40
N GLY A 177 -9.62 -25.42 -15.63
CA GLY A 177 -8.78 -25.17 -14.46
C GLY A 177 -9.56 -24.79 -13.19
N ASN A 178 -8.85 -24.72 -12.07
CA ASN A 178 -9.40 -24.33 -10.78
C ASN A 178 -9.22 -22.82 -10.61
N PRO A 179 -10.30 -22.01 -10.64
CA PRO A 179 -10.18 -20.59 -10.34
C PRO A 179 -9.82 -20.40 -8.86
N TYR A 180 -8.90 -19.47 -8.59
CA TYR A 180 -8.46 -19.19 -7.23
C TYR A 180 -8.50 -17.70 -6.88
N ARG A 181 -8.63 -16.81 -7.87
CA ARG A 181 -8.84 -15.37 -7.65
C ARG A 181 -9.79 -14.81 -8.71
N ILE A 182 -10.66 -13.90 -8.28
CA ILE A 182 -11.55 -13.13 -9.15
C ILE A 182 -11.44 -11.64 -8.82
N LEU A 183 -11.32 -10.83 -9.86
CA LEU A 183 -11.34 -9.38 -9.81
C LEU A 183 -12.45 -8.89 -10.73
N SER A 184 -13.03 -7.74 -10.44
CA SER A 184 -14.04 -7.14 -11.30
C SER A 184 -13.89 -5.63 -11.30
N CYS A 185 -13.98 -5.06 -12.48
CA CYS A 185 -13.83 -3.65 -12.74
C CYS A 185 -14.76 -3.24 -13.86
N GLU A 186 -15.74 -2.41 -13.52
CA GLU A 186 -16.74 -1.92 -14.45
C GLU A 186 -17.46 -3.06 -15.20
N ASN A 187 -17.14 -3.22 -16.49
CA ASN A 187 -17.70 -4.24 -17.37
C ASN A 187 -16.77 -5.44 -17.59
N LEU A 188 -15.69 -5.54 -16.83
CA LEU A 188 -14.68 -6.58 -16.94
C LEU A 188 -14.66 -7.47 -15.69
N VAL A 189 -14.49 -8.77 -15.93
CA VAL A 189 -14.29 -9.81 -14.92
C VAL A 189 -12.99 -10.52 -15.25
N ILE A 190 -12.03 -10.48 -14.34
CA ILE A 190 -10.73 -11.12 -14.51
C ILE A 190 -10.62 -12.27 -13.52
N VAL A 191 -10.28 -13.45 -14.01
CA VAL A 191 -10.22 -14.68 -13.24
C VAL A 191 -8.85 -15.32 -13.43
N SER A 192 -8.17 -15.60 -12.31
CA SER A 192 -6.96 -16.43 -12.35
C SER A 192 -7.32 -17.88 -12.09
N THR A 193 -6.75 -18.77 -12.89
CA THR A 193 -7.02 -20.21 -12.86
C THR A 193 -5.73 -21.01 -12.78
N GLU A 194 -5.78 -22.17 -12.14
CA GLU A 194 -4.70 -23.17 -12.16
C GLU A 194 -5.13 -24.40 -12.98
N ASN A 195 -4.36 -24.73 -14.00
CA ASN A 195 -4.57 -25.87 -14.90
C ASN A 195 -3.28 -26.68 -15.08
N MET A 196 -3.20 -27.85 -14.43
CA MET A 196 -2.06 -28.78 -14.55
C MET A 196 -0.68 -28.09 -14.33
N ARG A 197 -0.57 -27.23 -13.31
CA ARG A 197 0.62 -26.40 -12.98
C ARG A 197 0.89 -25.22 -13.91
N ARG A 198 0.02 -24.96 -14.89
CA ARG A 198 0.01 -23.68 -15.60
C ARG A 198 -1.05 -22.81 -14.97
N TYR A 199 -0.70 -21.58 -14.68
CA TYR A 199 -1.69 -20.61 -14.30
C TYR A 199 -2.09 -19.80 -15.53
N GLU A 200 -3.32 -19.32 -15.56
CA GLU A 200 -3.86 -18.56 -16.69
C GLU A 200 -4.76 -17.46 -16.16
N VAL A 201 -4.73 -16.31 -16.82
CA VAL A 201 -5.65 -15.20 -16.55
C VAL A 201 -6.67 -15.17 -17.67
N LEU A 202 -7.95 -15.25 -17.31
CA LEU A 202 -9.07 -15.19 -18.23
C LEU A 202 -9.83 -13.88 -17.97
N ALA A 203 -10.16 -13.17 -19.04
CA ALA A 203 -11.02 -12.00 -18.95
C ALA A 203 -12.35 -12.22 -19.66
N PHE A 204 -13.40 -11.80 -18.99
CA PHE A 204 -14.77 -11.89 -19.47
C PHE A 204 -15.45 -10.52 -19.36
N SER A 205 -16.42 -10.26 -20.21
CA SER A 205 -17.33 -9.15 -20.03
C SER A 205 -18.23 -9.39 -18.80
N SER A 206 -18.93 -8.35 -18.36
CA SER A 206 -19.93 -8.45 -17.28
C SER A 206 -21.15 -9.30 -17.66
N SER A 207 -21.39 -9.54 -18.96
CA SER A 207 -22.36 -10.52 -19.50
C SER A 207 -21.80 -11.95 -19.58
N GLY A 208 -20.49 -12.12 -19.32
CA GLY A 208 -19.80 -13.41 -19.29
C GLY A 208 -19.17 -13.80 -20.64
N ASP A 209 -19.13 -12.91 -21.62
CA ASP A 209 -18.49 -13.19 -22.91
C ASP A 209 -16.97 -13.20 -22.75
N PHE A 210 -16.30 -14.20 -23.32
CA PHE A 210 -14.85 -14.28 -23.26
C PHE A 210 -14.23 -13.14 -24.08
N LEU A 211 -13.24 -12.46 -23.52
CA LEU A 211 -12.56 -11.33 -24.16
C LEU A 211 -11.12 -11.68 -24.53
N TRP A 212 -10.32 -12.07 -23.54
CA TRP A 212 -8.91 -12.39 -23.74
C TRP A 212 -8.40 -13.39 -22.70
N LYS A 213 -7.23 -13.97 -22.99
CA LYS A 213 -6.53 -14.91 -22.13
C LYS A 213 -5.04 -14.58 -22.12
N LEU A 214 -4.43 -14.63 -20.94
CA LEU A 214 -2.99 -14.59 -20.75
C LEU A 214 -2.50 -15.95 -20.25
N GLU A 215 -1.71 -16.63 -21.07
CA GLU A 215 -1.03 -17.88 -20.72
C GLU A 215 0.36 -17.58 -20.17
N ASN A 216 0.41 -17.19 -18.90
CA ASN A 216 1.67 -17.03 -18.18
C ASN A 216 1.50 -17.63 -16.79
N ASP A 217 2.59 -18.08 -16.17
CA ASP A 217 2.64 -18.60 -14.80
C ASP A 217 2.26 -17.51 -13.77
N VAL A 218 1.00 -17.09 -13.79
CA VAL A 218 0.41 -16.04 -12.98
C VAL A 218 -0.03 -16.59 -11.66
N SER A 219 0.39 -15.93 -10.61
CA SER A 219 0.34 -16.49 -9.30
C SER A 219 -0.45 -15.53 -8.38
N ALA A 220 -0.31 -14.21 -8.56
CA ALA A 220 -1.19 -13.21 -7.96
C ALA A 220 -1.65 -12.17 -9.00
N LEU A 221 -2.79 -11.53 -8.71
CA LEU A 221 -3.41 -10.50 -9.54
C LEU A 221 -3.96 -9.39 -8.66
N ASP A 222 -3.84 -8.13 -9.04
CA ASP A 222 -4.58 -7.05 -8.41
C ASP A 222 -4.94 -5.96 -9.43
N THR A 223 -5.95 -5.13 -9.14
CA THR A 223 -6.40 -4.11 -10.10
C THR A 223 -6.97 -2.87 -9.41
N ASN A 224 -6.74 -1.72 -10.04
CA ASN A 224 -7.37 -0.44 -9.71
C ASN A 224 -8.42 -0.02 -10.76
N CYS A 225 -8.87 -0.95 -11.60
CA CYS A 225 -9.78 -0.75 -12.72
C CYS A 225 -9.27 0.07 -13.91
N HIS A 226 -8.04 0.58 -13.86
CA HIS A 226 -7.37 1.15 -15.02
C HIS A 226 -6.22 0.27 -15.53
N ARG A 227 -5.63 -0.51 -14.63
CA ARG A 227 -4.53 -1.43 -14.91
C ARG A 227 -4.66 -2.70 -14.10
N LEU A 228 -3.92 -3.71 -14.52
CA LEU A 228 -3.84 -5.02 -13.90
C LEU A 228 -2.39 -5.25 -13.47
N LEU A 229 -2.17 -5.39 -12.18
CA LEU A 229 -0.90 -5.86 -11.63
C LEU A 229 -0.94 -7.38 -11.65
N ILE A 230 0.00 -7.98 -12.38
CA ILE A 230 0.15 -9.43 -12.48
C ILE A 230 1.49 -9.80 -11.87
N ARG A 231 1.50 -10.81 -11.01
CA ARG A 231 2.72 -11.43 -10.55
C ARG A 231 2.74 -12.87 -11.00
N GLY A 232 3.84 -13.30 -11.61
CA GLY A 232 4.15 -14.71 -11.83
C GLY A 232 5.27 -15.25 -10.94
N SER A 233 5.65 -16.52 -11.11
CA SER A 233 6.60 -17.17 -10.19
C SER A 233 7.93 -16.43 -10.02
N ASN A 234 8.48 -15.89 -11.12
CA ASN A 234 9.77 -15.19 -11.17
C ASN A 234 9.68 -13.80 -11.82
N TRP A 235 8.49 -13.21 -11.90
CA TRP A 235 8.29 -11.89 -12.49
C TRP A 235 7.07 -11.20 -11.90
N TYR A 236 7.01 -9.88 -12.01
CA TYR A 236 5.77 -9.12 -11.87
C TYR A 236 5.73 -8.02 -12.92
N GLY A 237 4.53 -7.62 -13.33
CA GLY A 237 4.33 -6.66 -14.39
C GLY A 237 3.00 -5.95 -14.27
N LEU A 238 2.91 -4.82 -14.95
CA LEU A 238 1.70 -4.03 -15.05
C LEU A 238 1.17 -4.15 -16.47
N PHE A 239 -0.12 -4.41 -16.58
CA PHE A 239 -0.83 -4.63 -17.83
C PHE A 239 -1.98 -3.63 -17.92
N ASP A 240 -2.39 -3.29 -19.13
CA ASP A 240 -3.68 -2.63 -19.32
C ASP A 240 -4.84 -3.62 -19.13
N MET A 241 -6.07 -3.12 -19.11
CA MET A 241 -7.27 -3.94 -18.93
C MET A 241 -7.63 -4.82 -20.15
N SER A 242 -6.93 -4.64 -21.27
CA SER A 242 -7.01 -5.49 -22.46
C SER A 242 -5.99 -6.64 -22.42
N GLY A 243 -5.16 -6.70 -21.38
CA GLY A 243 -4.12 -7.72 -21.22
C GLY A 243 -2.81 -7.40 -21.94
N ASN A 244 -2.61 -6.17 -22.43
CA ASN A 244 -1.33 -5.76 -23.01
C ASN A 244 -0.34 -5.39 -21.90
N GLU A 245 0.89 -5.85 -22.03
CA GLU A 245 1.97 -5.51 -21.10
C GLU A 245 2.35 -4.02 -21.23
N LEU A 246 2.38 -3.31 -20.10
CA LEU A 246 2.93 -1.95 -20.00
C LEU A 246 4.40 -2.00 -19.58
N TRP A 247 4.71 -2.83 -18.60
CA TRP A 247 6.08 -3.17 -18.21
C TRP A 247 6.11 -4.48 -17.42
N MET A 248 7.28 -5.13 -17.42
CA MET A 248 7.55 -6.34 -16.66
C MET A 248 8.94 -6.29 -16.02
N ARG A 249 9.08 -6.93 -14.86
CA ARG A 249 10.35 -7.11 -14.15
C ARG A 249 10.52 -8.55 -13.73
N GLU A 250 11.68 -9.10 -14.03
CA GLU A 250 12.12 -10.38 -13.47
C GLU A 250 12.59 -10.20 -12.02
N ILE A 251 12.32 -11.18 -11.18
CA ILE A 251 12.83 -11.27 -9.81
C ILE A 251 13.78 -12.45 -9.71
N SER A 252 14.94 -12.22 -9.09
CA SER A 252 16.04 -13.19 -9.01
C SER A 252 15.77 -14.33 -8.04
N SER A 253 14.83 -14.17 -7.10
CA SER A 253 14.49 -15.22 -6.15
C SER A 253 13.37 -16.12 -6.71
N ARG A 254 13.67 -17.43 -6.81
CA ARG A 254 12.64 -18.47 -6.88
C ARG A 254 11.92 -18.50 -5.54
N ASN A 255 10.95 -17.60 -5.34
CA ASN A 255 10.07 -17.69 -4.20
C ASN A 255 9.24 -18.97 -4.36
N GLN A 256 9.49 -19.97 -3.51
CA GLN A 256 8.83 -21.26 -3.59
C GLN A 256 7.32 -21.08 -3.39
N VAL A 257 6.53 -21.61 -4.34
CA VAL A 257 5.08 -21.71 -4.22
C VAL A 257 4.79 -22.88 -3.28
N ILE A 258 4.20 -22.62 -2.11
CA ILE A 258 3.65 -23.67 -1.25
C ILE A 258 2.13 -23.53 -1.26
N PHE A 259 1.46 -24.54 -1.78
CA PHE A 259 0.00 -24.63 -1.78
C PHE A 259 -0.49 -24.87 -0.33
N LYS A 260 -1.18 -23.89 0.26
CA LYS A 260 -2.09 -24.15 1.37
C LYS A 260 -3.48 -24.39 0.79
N ARG A 261 -4.21 -25.37 1.37
CA ARG A 261 -5.46 -25.93 0.87
C ARG A 261 -6.56 -24.89 0.54
N ASP A 262 -6.48 -23.69 1.11
CA ASP A 262 -7.53 -22.67 1.06
C ASP A 262 -7.04 -21.23 0.74
N SER A 263 -5.76 -21.07 0.33
CA SER A 263 -5.20 -19.78 -0.13
C SER A 263 -3.88 -19.98 -0.87
N ILE A 264 -3.70 -19.30 -2.00
CA ILE A 264 -2.36 -19.18 -2.60
C ILE A 264 -1.63 -18.04 -1.88
N ALA A 265 -0.86 -18.40 -0.85
CA ALA A 265 0.12 -17.51 -0.25
C ALA A 265 1.46 -17.81 -0.91
N PHE A 266 1.95 -16.89 -1.74
CA PHE A 266 3.35 -16.90 -2.11
C PHE A 266 4.14 -16.61 -0.85
N TYR A 267 5.18 -17.38 -0.57
CA TYR A 267 6.09 -16.99 0.51
C TYR A 267 6.54 -15.55 0.23
N ASN A 268 6.07 -14.67 1.11
CA ASN A 268 6.48 -13.28 1.24
C ASN A 268 6.36 -12.45 -0.03
N PHE A 269 5.22 -12.52 -0.72
CA PHE A 269 4.92 -11.51 -1.73
C PHE A 269 3.44 -11.16 -1.72
N HIS A 270 3.14 -10.00 -1.16
CA HIS A 270 1.85 -9.35 -1.28
C HIS A 270 2.01 -8.15 -2.17
N ALA A 271 1.04 -7.91 -3.05
CA ALA A 271 1.08 -6.74 -3.89
C ALA A 271 -0.29 -6.11 -4.02
N HIS A 272 -0.30 -4.79 -4.12
CA HIS A 272 -1.49 -4.01 -4.28
C HIS A 272 -1.27 -2.90 -5.31
N LEU A 273 -2.28 -2.64 -6.14
CA LEU A 273 -2.28 -1.53 -7.08
C LEU A 273 -3.26 -0.46 -6.60
N SER A 274 -2.75 0.71 -6.24
CA SER A 274 -3.58 1.79 -5.73
C SER A 274 -4.35 2.52 -6.85
N ARG A 275 -5.28 3.40 -6.48
CA ARG A 275 -6.09 4.17 -7.42
C ARG A 275 -5.26 5.09 -8.31
N ALA A 276 -4.21 5.71 -7.77
CA ALA A 276 -3.23 6.51 -8.50
C ALA A 276 -2.32 5.66 -9.42
N GLY A 277 -2.36 4.33 -9.27
CA GLY A 277 -1.59 3.36 -10.05
C GLY A 277 -0.23 3.01 -9.43
N ASN A 278 0.06 3.48 -8.22
CA ASN A 278 1.25 3.07 -7.49
C ASN A 278 1.16 1.57 -7.15
N VAL A 279 2.29 0.89 -7.27
CA VAL A 279 2.39 -0.54 -6.99
C VAL A 279 3.08 -0.71 -5.64
N TYR A 280 2.36 -1.24 -4.67
CA TYR A 280 2.85 -1.59 -3.35
C TYR A 280 3.25 -3.06 -3.36
N LEU A 281 4.48 -3.36 -2.98
CA LEU A 281 5.06 -4.69 -2.97
C LEU A 281 5.60 -4.99 -1.58
N SER A 282 5.14 -6.06 -0.95
CA SER A 282 5.71 -6.57 0.29
C SER A 282 6.49 -7.85 0.02
N GLU A 283 7.80 -7.83 0.18
CA GLU A 283 8.72 -8.96 -0.02
C GLU A 283 9.27 -9.49 1.32
N VAL A 284 10.07 -10.56 1.29
CA VAL A 284 10.63 -11.30 2.46
C VAL A 284 11.13 -10.40 3.59
N ASN A 285 11.70 -9.24 3.30
CA ASN A 285 12.23 -8.30 4.29
C ASN A 285 11.96 -6.83 3.96
N SER A 286 11.06 -6.57 3.01
CA SER A 286 10.90 -5.23 2.48
C SER A 286 9.46 -4.92 2.13
N PHE A 287 9.12 -3.64 2.20
CA PHE A 287 7.95 -3.07 1.56
C PHE A 287 8.45 -2.02 0.59
N THR A 288 8.06 -2.11 -0.67
CA THR A 288 8.53 -1.25 -1.75
C THR A 288 7.33 -0.65 -2.44
N ILE A 289 7.38 0.66 -2.70
CA ILE A 289 6.37 1.34 -3.48
C ILE A 289 7.01 1.75 -4.80
N LEU A 290 6.37 1.38 -5.90
CA LEU A 290 6.75 1.76 -7.26
C LEU A 290 5.72 2.74 -7.82
N ASN A 291 6.16 3.67 -8.66
CA ASN A 291 5.26 4.48 -9.47
C ASN A 291 4.72 3.67 -10.67
N ASN A 292 3.91 4.34 -11.49
CA ASN A 292 3.31 3.82 -12.72
C ASN A 292 4.31 3.25 -13.74
N ASP A 293 5.55 3.74 -13.74
CA ASP A 293 6.62 3.31 -14.65
C ASP A 293 7.50 2.21 -14.03
N GLY A 294 7.10 1.69 -12.86
CA GLY A 294 7.86 0.71 -12.09
C GLY A 294 9.07 1.29 -11.35
N LYS A 295 9.29 2.61 -11.35
CA LYS A 295 10.40 3.24 -10.61
C LYS A 295 10.10 3.18 -9.11
N VAL A 296 11.08 2.72 -8.32
CA VAL A 296 11.00 2.74 -6.86
C VAL A 296 10.87 4.19 -6.38
N ILE A 297 9.79 4.49 -5.68
CA ILE A 297 9.56 5.78 -5.02
C ILE A 297 9.81 5.71 -3.51
N ALA A 298 9.61 4.53 -2.92
CA ALA A 298 9.94 4.30 -1.52
C ALA A 298 10.30 2.84 -1.25
N HIS A 299 11.13 2.62 -0.24
CA HIS A 299 11.55 1.30 0.21
C HIS A 299 11.69 1.28 1.73
N TYR A 300 11.18 0.24 2.35
CA TYR A 300 11.11 0.06 3.80
C TYR A 300 11.63 -1.33 4.13
N ASN A 301 12.48 -1.45 5.15
CA ASN A 301 13.01 -2.75 5.60
C ASN A 301 12.04 -3.45 6.56
N LYS A 302 10.77 -3.57 6.15
CA LYS A 302 9.71 -4.24 6.92
C LYS A 302 8.81 -5.01 5.97
N THR A 303 8.63 -6.30 6.25
CA THR A 303 7.65 -7.14 5.56
C THR A 303 6.25 -6.82 6.08
N MET A 304 5.33 -6.55 5.17
CA MET A 304 3.89 -6.54 5.45
C MET A 304 3.27 -7.88 5.05
N GLY A 305 2.33 -8.39 5.86
CA GLY A 305 1.56 -9.57 5.52
C GLY A 305 0.54 -9.29 4.41
N ASP A 306 -0.62 -9.92 4.51
CA ASP A 306 -1.76 -9.56 3.66
C ASP A 306 -2.19 -8.14 3.97
N PHE A 307 -2.02 -7.22 3.02
CA PHE A 307 -2.31 -5.81 3.23
C PHE A 307 -3.35 -5.25 2.27
N GLN A 308 -4.00 -4.17 2.69
CA GLN A 308 -4.95 -3.38 1.90
C GLN A 308 -4.60 -1.91 2.03
N ILE A 309 -4.85 -1.15 0.98
CA ILE A 309 -4.70 0.31 0.97
C ILE A 309 -6.10 0.93 0.95
N SER A 310 -6.30 2.02 1.70
CA SER A 310 -7.57 2.75 1.69
C SER A 310 -7.85 3.38 0.31
N PRO A 311 -9.12 3.67 -0.05
CA PRO A 311 -9.46 4.23 -1.36
C PRO A 311 -8.83 5.61 -1.65
N ASP A 312 -8.56 6.39 -0.60
CA ASP A 312 -7.86 7.67 -0.63
C ASP A 312 -6.33 7.53 -0.48
N GLU A 313 -5.86 6.27 -0.37
CA GLU A 313 -4.48 5.86 -0.20
C GLU A 313 -3.80 6.30 1.10
N LYS A 314 -4.50 6.98 2.02
CA LYS A 314 -3.89 7.49 3.25
C LYS A 314 -3.54 6.41 4.27
N PHE A 315 -4.16 5.24 4.20
CA PHE A 315 -4.00 4.20 5.21
C PHE A 315 -3.60 2.86 4.61
N ILE A 316 -2.82 2.09 5.37
CA ILE A 316 -2.41 0.73 5.05
C ILE A 316 -2.86 -0.17 6.20
N PHE A 317 -3.66 -1.19 5.90
CA PHE A 317 -4.01 -2.23 6.87
C PHE A 317 -3.25 -3.51 6.55
N ASP A 318 -2.48 -4.07 7.48
CA ASP A 318 -1.66 -5.28 7.26
C ASP A 318 -2.27 -6.59 7.80
N GLY A 319 -3.57 -6.57 8.09
CA GLY A 319 -4.29 -7.68 8.72
C GLY A 319 -4.45 -7.53 10.24
N TYR A 320 -3.58 -6.77 10.90
CA TYR A 320 -3.67 -6.53 12.36
C TYR A 320 -3.53 -5.07 12.74
N GLN A 321 -2.78 -4.31 11.95
CA GLN A 321 -2.34 -2.97 12.24
C GLN A 321 -2.76 -2.04 11.12
N VAL A 322 -3.17 -0.82 11.47
CA VAL A 322 -3.37 0.27 10.51
C VAL A 322 -2.23 1.27 10.65
N PHE A 323 -1.61 1.61 9.53
CA PHE A 323 -0.55 2.60 9.41
C PHE A 323 -1.02 3.76 8.54
N VAL A 324 -0.46 4.94 8.77
CA VAL A 324 -0.51 5.98 7.73
C VAL A 324 0.39 5.53 6.59
N ASN A 325 -0.08 5.71 5.36
CA ASN A 325 0.71 5.44 4.18
C ASN A 325 1.87 6.45 4.15
N PRO A 326 3.13 5.99 4.16
CA PRO A 326 4.28 6.88 4.23
C PRO A 326 4.41 7.91 3.09
N LEU A 327 3.65 7.74 1.98
CA LEU A 327 3.59 8.77 0.93
C LEU A 327 2.83 10.04 1.38
N TYR A 328 2.03 9.92 2.44
CA TYR A 328 1.09 10.92 2.97
C TYR A 328 1.40 11.29 4.43
N ASP A 329 2.57 10.93 4.95
CA ASP A 329 3.03 11.25 6.32
C ASP A 329 4.52 11.62 6.23
N LYS A 330 4.79 12.81 5.68
CA LYS A 330 6.14 13.27 5.38
C LYS A 330 6.84 13.85 6.60
N ASP A 331 6.09 14.36 7.56
CA ASP A 331 6.63 14.87 8.82
C ASP A 331 6.64 13.83 9.95
N HIS A 332 6.00 12.68 9.73
CA HIS A 332 6.00 11.50 10.59
C HIS A 332 5.20 11.66 11.89
N ASP A 333 4.18 12.54 11.88
CA ASP A 333 3.32 12.77 13.03
C ASP A 333 2.11 11.80 13.08
N LYS A 334 1.93 10.99 12.02
CA LYS A 334 0.83 10.02 11.82
C LYS A 334 -0.53 10.68 11.55
N ILE A 335 -0.54 11.93 11.11
CA ILE A 335 -1.73 12.69 10.76
C ILE A 335 -1.57 13.14 9.31
N PRO A 336 -2.24 12.49 8.35
CA PRO A 336 -2.14 12.91 6.95
C PRO A 336 -2.90 14.22 6.76
N ASP A 337 -2.18 15.34 6.75
CA ASP A 337 -2.75 16.70 6.70
C ASP A 337 -2.16 17.58 5.59
N ASP A 338 -2.57 18.85 5.55
CA ASP A 338 -2.13 19.78 4.50
C ASP A 338 -0.66 20.23 4.70
N GLU A 339 -0.08 20.04 5.88
CA GLU A 339 1.33 20.30 6.16
C GLU A 339 2.23 19.28 5.43
N ASP A 340 1.70 18.09 5.06
CA ASP A 340 2.38 17.10 4.22
C ASP A 340 2.51 17.49 2.73
N ILE A 341 1.78 18.50 2.25
CA ILE A 341 1.78 18.91 0.84
C ILE A 341 3.13 19.53 0.45
N LEU A 342 3.87 20.07 1.41
CA LEU A 342 5.22 20.60 1.25
C LEU A 342 6.09 19.98 2.33
N PRO A 343 7.23 19.32 2.01
CA PRO A 343 8.19 18.91 3.03
C PRO A 343 8.94 20.17 3.51
N ILE A 344 8.21 21.13 4.07
CA ILE A 344 8.74 22.17 4.92
C ILE A 344 8.58 21.64 6.35
N ASN A 345 9.06 20.40 6.58
CA ASN A 345 9.37 20.03 7.94
C ASN A 345 10.51 20.96 8.36
N ASN A 346 10.17 21.88 9.25
CA ASN A 346 10.83 23.16 9.46
C ASN A 346 12.31 23.03 9.84
N GLU A 347 12.77 21.85 10.24
CA GLU A 347 14.14 21.67 10.71
C GLU A 347 15.19 21.82 9.60
N LEU A 348 15.03 21.19 8.43
CA LEU A 348 16.00 21.35 7.33
C LEU A 348 15.97 22.79 6.80
N LEU A 349 14.77 23.36 6.66
CA LEU A 349 14.63 24.74 6.21
C LEU A 349 15.20 25.72 7.24
N HIS A 350 14.96 25.52 8.54
CA HIS A 350 15.57 26.29 9.63
C HIS A 350 17.09 26.09 9.67
N GLN A 351 17.59 24.88 9.47
CA GLN A 351 19.02 24.60 9.41
C GLN A 351 19.67 25.29 8.20
N LEU A 352 19.00 25.32 7.03
CA LEU A 352 19.43 26.07 5.86
C LEU A 352 19.38 27.59 6.09
N PHE A 353 18.33 28.10 6.74
CA PHE A 353 18.22 29.52 7.12
C PHE A 353 19.24 29.91 8.19
N ALA A 354 19.54 29.03 9.16
CA ALA A 354 20.56 29.23 10.16
C ALA A 354 21.96 29.19 9.53
N ALA A 355 22.23 28.23 8.64
CA ALA A 355 23.46 28.18 7.86
C ALA A 355 23.65 29.45 7.02
N PHE A 356 22.57 29.93 6.39
CA PHE A 356 22.56 31.20 5.66
C PHE A 356 22.89 32.38 6.59
N GLY A 357 22.21 32.49 7.73
CA GLY A 357 22.41 33.54 8.73
C GLY A 357 23.83 33.57 9.29
N ILE A 358 24.35 32.42 9.70
CA ILE A 358 25.73 32.27 10.20
C ILE A 358 26.74 32.67 9.11
N SER A 359 26.56 32.17 7.88
CA SER A 359 27.42 32.50 6.75
C SER A 359 27.43 34.00 6.46
N PHE A 360 26.27 34.65 6.56
CA PHE A 360 26.13 36.09 6.37
C PHE A 360 26.86 36.89 7.45
N ILE A 361 26.72 36.50 8.72
CA ILE A 361 27.42 37.13 9.85
C ILE A 361 28.94 36.99 9.68
N PHE A 362 29.45 35.79 9.38
CA PHE A 362 30.89 35.57 9.16
C PHE A 362 31.44 36.39 8.01
N ALA A 363 30.74 36.42 6.87
CA ALA A 363 31.17 37.20 5.71
C ALA A 363 31.18 38.71 6.03
N SER A 364 30.18 39.19 6.78
CA SER A 364 30.08 40.58 7.22
C SER A 364 31.19 40.98 8.21
N LEU A 365 31.48 40.13 9.21
CA LEU A 365 32.58 40.34 10.15
C LEU A 365 33.94 40.37 9.45
N TYR A 366 34.15 39.49 8.46
CA TYR A 366 35.38 39.48 7.68
C TYR A 366 35.59 40.77 6.87
N GLU A 367 34.56 41.25 6.17
CA GLU A 367 34.63 42.53 5.44
C GLU A 367 34.84 43.72 6.39
N TRP A 368 34.20 43.69 7.56
CA TRP A 368 34.42 44.72 8.58
C TRP A 368 35.87 44.74 9.07
N GLN A 369 36.46 43.58 9.40
CA GLN A 369 37.86 43.49 9.79
C GLN A 369 38.80 43.97 8.68
N LYS A 370 38.51 43.61 7.41
CA LYS A 370 39.29 44.05 6.25
C LYS A 370 39.24 45.57 6.08
N LYS A 371 38.06 46.19 6.19
CA LYS A 371 37.91 47.66 6.16
C LYS A 371 38.67 48.32 7.31
N ARG A 372 38.64 47.74 8.52
CA ARG A 372 39.38 48.26 9.69
C ARG A 372 40.90 48.21 9.48
N LYS A 373 41.43 47.12 8.92
CA LYS A 373 42.85 47.01 8.57
C LYS A 373 43.24 48.04 7.50
N SER A 374 42.40 48.24 6.49
CA SER A 374 42.62 49.24 5.44
C SER A 374 42.62 50.67 6.00
N ARG A 375 41.69 51.01 6.93
CA ARG A 375 41.68 52.31 7.63
C ARG A 375 42.94 52.52 8.45
N ARG A 376 43.37 51.54 9.26
CA ARG A 376 44.63 51.64 10.03
C ARG A 376 45.85 51.80 9.13
N ALA A 377 45.90 51.09 8.01
CA ALA A 377 46.98 51.24 7.03
C ALA A 377 46.97 52.63 6.40
N HIS A 378 45.79 53.18 6.10
CA HIS A 378 45.64 54.54 5.59
C HIS A 378 46.01 55.61 6.63
N GLU A 379 45.57 55.48 7.88
CA GLU A 379 45.96 56.34 8.98
C GLU A 379 47.49 56.32 9.20
N LYS A 380 48.10 55.12 9.18
CA LYS A 380 49.56 54.98 9.27
C LYS A 380 50.27 55.64 8.10
N TYR A 381 49.75 55.50 6.88
CA TYR A 381 50.26 56.18 5.69
C TYR A 381 50.18 57.70 5.83
N LEU A 382 49.02 58.25 6.24
CA LEU A 382 48.84 59.69 6.45
C LEU A 382 49.79 60.23 7.52
N ARG A 383 49.99 59.49 8.61
CA ARG A 383 50.94 59.85 9.67
C ARG A 383 52.37 59.93 9.13
N LEU A 384 52.83 58.87 8.45
CA LEU A 384 54.17 58.84 7.85
C LEU A 384 54.37 59.96 6.82
N LYS A 385 53.35 60.24 5.99
CA LYS A 385 53.37 61.35 5.03
C LYS A 385 53.56 62.70 5.74
N SER A 386 52.81 62.95 6.82
CA SER A 386 52.91 64.20 7.60
C SER A 386 54.26 64.37 8.34
N GLU A 387 54.91 63.27 8.70
CA GLU A 387 56.25 63.28 9.31
C GLU A 387 57.31 63.61 8.25
N LEU A 388 57.17 63.08 7.03
CA LEU A 388 58.07 63.34 5.92
C LEU A 388 57.99 64.79 5.42
N GLU A 389 56.78 65.33 5.31
CA GLU A 389 56.56 66.74 4.92
C GLU A 389 57.15 67.72 5.95
N ARG A 390 57.15 67.35 7.25
CA ARG A 390 57.79 68.15 8.31
C ARG A 390 59.31 68.15 8.27
N HIS A 391 59.94 67.18 7.60
CA HIS A 391 61.40 67.13 7.44
C HIS A 391 61.90 67.82 6.17
N LEU A 392 61.00 68.21 5.26
CA LEU A 392 61.32 68.89 4.00
C LEU A 392 61.10 70.42 4.05
N LEU A 393 60.53 70.92 5.15
CA LEU A 393 60.42 72.34 5.52
C LEU A 393 61.49 72.65 6.58
#